data_AF-A0A0F9B3P4-F1
#
_entry.id   AF-A0A0F9B3P4-F1
#
_cell.length_a   1.000
_cell.length_b   1.000
_cell.length_c   1.000
_cell.angle_alpha   90.00
_cell.angle_beta   90.00
_cell.angle_gamma   90.00
#
_symmetry.space_group_name_H-M   'P 1'
#
loop_
_entity.id
_entity.type
_entity.pdbx_description
1 polymer ?
#
loop_
_entity_poly.entity_id
_entity_poly.type
_entity_poly.pdbx_seq_one_letter_code
_entity_poly.pdbx_strand_id
1 'polypeptide(L)'
;MRDPKNKIRLYRKALEKWGPDTQILKTIEELCELVLALLGTDKQKIYEEMADVEIMLEQLEISFGCRDMVKVQKLVKLDRLKGWLNETD
;
A
#
# COMPACT_ATOMS: atom_id res chain seq x y z
N MET A 1 2.42 -11.69 10.62
CA MET A 1 3.89 -11.82 10.58
C MET A 1 4.50 -10.77 11.51
N ARG A 2 5.16 -11.13 12.63
CA ARG A 2 5.47 -10.20 13.74
C ARG A 2 6.86 -9.52 13.69
N ASP A 3 7.64 -9.70 12.63
CA ASP A 3 8.99 -9.11 12.50
C ASP A 3 9.13 -8.35 11.16
N PRO A 4 9.34 -7.02 11.19
CA PRO A 4 9.58 -6.20 10.00
C PRO A 4 10.77 -6.64 9.13
N LYS A 5 11.83 -7.22 9.72
CA LYS A 5 13.00 -7.70 8.96
C LYS A 5 12.65 -8.93 8.12
N ASN A 6 11.76 -9.80 8.63
CA ASN A 6 11.25 -10.94 7.89
C ASN A 6 10.37 -10.49 6.70
N LYS A 7 9.64 -9.39 6.85
CA LYS A 7 8.81 -8.79 5.79
C LYS A 7 9.63 -8.26 4.61
N ILE A 8 10.63 -7.43 4.89
CA ILE A 8 11.49 -6.85 3.84
C ILE A 8 12.23 -7.95 3.07
N ARG A 9 12.73 -8.98 3.75
CA ARG A 9 13.38 -10.13 3.09
C ARG A 9 12.40 -10.88 2.17
N LEU A 10 11.15 -11.05 2.59
CA LEU A 10 10.13 -11.70 1.77
C LEU A 10 9.83 -10.89 0.50
N TYR A 11 9.69 -9.57 0.63
CA TYR A 11 9.43 -8.68 -0.50
C TYR A 11 10.60 -8.61 -1.48
N ARG A 12 11.84 -8.65 -0.99
CA ARG A 12 13.02 -8.76 -1.86
C ARG A 12 13.04 -10.08 -2.63
N LYS A 13 12.71 -11.20 -1.98
CA LYS A 13 12.56 -12.49 -2.68
C LYS A 13 11.47 -12.47 -3.74
N ALA A 14 10.35 -11.79 -3.47
CA ALA A 14 9.30 -11.60 -4.46
C ALA A 14 9.82 -10.79 -5.66
N LEU A 15 10.54 -9.71 -5.41
CA LEU A 15 11.13 -8.87 -6.45
C LEU A 15 12.17 -9.63 -7.28
N GLU A 16 13.04 -10.40 -6.63
CA GLU A 16 14.03 -11.25 -7.29
C GLU A 16 13.38 -12.33 -8.17
N LYS A 17 12.23 -12.88 -7.74
CA LYS A 17 11.55 -13.96 -8.44
C LYS A 17 10.73 -13.48 -9.64
N TRP A 18 10.02 -12.36 -9.52
CA TRP A 18 9.03 -11.92 -10.49
C TRP A 18 9.38 -10.59 -11.19
N GLY A 19 10.31 -9.81 -10.63
CA GLY A 19 10.71 -8.53 -11.20
C GLY A 19 9.75 -7.37 -10.91
N PRO A 20 10.18 -6.13 -11.18
CA PRO A 20 9.44 -4.92 -10.85
C PRO A 20 8.15 -4.75 -11.65
N ASP A 21 8.16 -5.11 -12.94
CA ASP A 21 6.98 -4.95 -13.81
C ASP A 21 5.82 -5.83 -13.36
N THR A 22 6.10 -7.07 -12.97
CA THR A 22 5.09 -7.97 -12.41
C THR A 22 4.55 -7.47 -11.08
N GLN A 23 5.37 -6.84 -10.24
CA GLN A 23 4.88 -6.22 -9.00
C GLN A 23 3.94 -5.05 -9.25
N ILE A 24 4.20 -4.24 -10.28
CA ILE A 24 3.30 -3.15 -10.70
C ILE A 24 1.97 -3.73 -11.15
N LEU A 25 2.00 -4.74 -12.03
CA LEU A 25 0.77 -5.39 -12.52
C LEU A 25 -0.04 -6.00 -11.38
N LYS A 26 0.61 -6.71 -10.45
CA LYS A 26 -0.08 -7.27 -9.29
C LYS A 26 -0.65 -6.18 -8.38
N THR A 27 0.05 -5.05 -8.22
CA THR A 27 -0.50 -3.91 -7.46
C THR A 27 -1.76 -3.35 -8.11
N ILE A 28 -1.80 -3.27 -9.45
CA ILE A 28 -2.99 -2.82 -10.19
C ILE A 28 -4.16 -3.80 -9.97
N GLU A 29 -3.89 -5.10 -9.96
CA GLU A 29 -4.87 -6.15 -9.67
C GLU A 29 -5.49 -5.97 -8.28
N GLU A 30 -4.68 -5.89 -7.21
CA GLU A 30 -5.20 -5.69 -5.84
C GLU A 30 -5.99 -4.39 -5.69
N LEU A 31 -5.55 -3.31 -6.36
CA LEU A 31 -6.29 -2.05 -6.38
C LEU A 31 -7.67 -2.21 -7.05
N CYS A 32 -7.76 -2.99 -8.13
CA CYS A 32 -9.04 -3.30 -8.78
C CYS A 32 -9.92 -4.18 -7.90
N GLU A 33 -9.34 -5.17 -7.21
CA GLU A 33 -10.07 -6.05 -6.29
C GLU A 33 -10.64 -5.27 -5.11
N LEU A 34 -9.87 -4.33 -4.54
CA LEU A 34 -10.36 -3.41 -3.52
C LEU A 34 -11.49 -2.50 -4.04
N VAL A 35 -11.38 -1.97 -5.26
CA VAL A 35 -12.46 -1.19 -5.88
C VAL A 35 -13.74 -2.03 -5.98
N LEU A 36 -13.64 -3.28 -6.44
CA LEU A 36 -14.78 -4.18 -6.55
C LEU A 36 -15.36 -4.53 -5.17
N ALA A 37 -14.53 -4.73 -4.15
CA ALA A 37 -14.96 -5.00 -2.79
C ALA A 37 -15.73 -3.81 -2.19
N LEU A 38 -15.26 -2.58 -2.42
CA LEU A 38 -15.88 -1.34 -1.94
C LEU A 38 -17.23 -1.03 -2.63
N LEU A 39 -17.45 -1.51 -3.86
CA LEU A 39 -18.75 -1.45 -4.53
C LEU A 39 -19.77 -2.43 -3.92
N GLY A 40 -19.28 -3.47 -3.24
CA GLY A 40 -20.09 -4.41 -2.49
C GLY A 40 -20.39 -3.96 -1.06
N THR A 41 -21.00 -4.85 -0.29
CA THR A 41 -21.29 -4.65 1.14
C THR A 41 -20.56 -5.64 2.05
N ASP A 42 -19.72 -6.51 1.47
CA ASP A 42 -18.94 -7.50 2.20
C ASP A 42 -17.72 -6.86 2.86
N LYS A 43 -17.87 -6.59 4.15
CA LYS A 43 -16.80 -6.00 4.97
C LYS A 43 -15.57 -6.90 5.08
N GLN A 44 -15.76 -8.22 5.08
CA GLN A 44 -14.63 -9.14 5.20
C GLN A 44 -13.75 -9.06 3.96
N LYS A 45 -14.39 -9.01 2.78
CA LYS A 45 -13.67 -8.80 1.52
C LYS A 45 -12.94 -7.45 1.52
N ILE A 46 -13.59 -6.37 1.93
CA ILE A 46 -12.93 -5.05 2.03
C ILE A 46 -11.65 -5.13 2.89
N TYR A 47 -11.69 -5.80 4.04
CA TYR A 47 -10.52 -5.92 4.90
C TYR A 47 -9.38 -6.73 4.27
N GLU A 48 -9.71 -7.78 3.54
CA GLU A 48 -8.75 -8.62 2.81
C GLU A 48 -8.05 -7.80 1.72
N GLU A 49 -8.82 -7.20 0.81
CA GLU A 49 -8.26 -6.42 -0.29
C GLU A 49 -7.50 -5.18 0.19
N MET A 50 -7.91 -4.56 1.31
CA MET A 50 -7.15 -3.47 1.93
C MET A 50 -5.76 -3.95 2.38
N ALA A 51 -5.68 -5.14 2.99
CA ALA A 51 -4.41 -5.70 3.44
C ALA A 51 -3.50 -6.06 2.26
N ASP A 52 -4.07 -6.58 1.17
CA ASP A 52 -3.32 -6.92 -0.03
C ASP A 52 -2.78 -5.67 -0.74
N VAL A 53 -3.59 -4.61 -0.85
CA VAL A 53 -3.13 -3.30 -1.34
C VAL A 53 -2.01 -2.72 -0.46
N GLU A 54 -2.14 -2.77 0.87
CA GLU A 54 -1.07 -2.30 1.76
C GLU A 54 0.25 -3.06 1.55
N ILE A 55 0.19 -4.37 1.42
CA ILE A 55 1.36 -5.22 1.14
C ILE A 55 1.99 -4.84 -0.20
N MET A 56 1.18 -4.67 -1.25
CA MET A 56 1.69 -4.34 -2.59
C MET A 56 2.30 -2.94 -2.66
N LEU A 57 1.72 -1.95 -1.98
CA LEU A 57 2.31 -0.62 -1.87
C LEU A 57 3.66 -0.66 -1.13
N GLU A 58 3.79 -1.46 -0.08
CA GLU A 58 5.08 -1.65 0.60
C GLU A 58 6.14 -2.33 -0.28
N GLN A 59 5.74 -3.26 -1.15
CA GLN A 59 6.63 -3.87 -2.14
C GLN A 59 7.08 -2.85 -3.19
N LEU A 60 6.19 -2.01 -3.70
CA LEU A 60 6.53 -0.92 -4.63
C LEU A 60 7.49 0.09 -4.01
N GLU A 61 7.32 0.45 -2.73
CA GLU A 61 8.27 1.32 -2.03
C GLU A 61 9.69 0.74 -2.01
N ILE A 62 9.83 -0.59 -1.93
CA ILE A 62 11.13 -1.28 -2.00
C ILE A 62 11.63 -1.34 -3.45
N SER A 63 10.76 -1.71 -4.39
CA SER A 63 11.08 -1.84 -5.81
C SER A 63 11.62 -0.52 -6.40
N PHE A 64 10.97 0.61 -6.07
CA PHE A 64 11.38 1.94 -6.50
C PHE A 64 12.40 2.63 -5.59
N GLY A 65 12.74 2.03 -4.45
CA GLY A 65 13.64 2.65 -3.46
C GLY A 65 13.11 3.98 -2.91
N CYS A 66 11.78 4.16 -2.82
CA CYS A 66 11.14 5.45 -2.57
C CYS A 66 10.45 5.59 -1.20
N ARG A 67 10.66 4.62 -0.30
CA ARG A 67 10.03 4.57 1.04
C ARG A 67 10.08 5.90 1.80
N ASP A 68 11.24 6.53 1.88
CA ASP A 68 11.39 7.78 2.63
C ASP A 68 10.63 8.94 1.97
N MET A 69 10.63 8.99 0.63
CA MET A 69 9.89 9.99 -0.13
C MET A 69 8.38 9.86 0.07
N VAL A 70 7.87 8.62 0.02
CA VAL A 70 6.45 8.32 0.28
C VAL A 70 6.08 8.68 1.72
N LYS A 71 6.95 8.41 2.69
CA LYS A 71 6.74 8.80 4.09
C LYS A 71 6.62 10.32 4.25
N VAL A 72 7.50 11.10 3.62
CA VAL A 72 7.41 12.57 3.62
C VAL A 72 6.09 13.04 3.01
N GLN A 73 5.69 12.48 1.86
CA GLN A 73 4.43 12.82 1.21
C GLN A 73 3.21 12.49 2.08
N LYS A 74 3.22 11.36 2.81
CA LYS A 74 2.17 11.01 3.79
C LYS A 74 2.08 12.07 4.89
N LEU A 75 3.21 12.51 5.45
CA LEU A 75 3.23 13.55 6.50
C LEU A 75 2.64 14.88 6.01
N VAL A 76 3.04 15.34 4.83
CA VAL A 76 2.50 16.58 4.22
C VAL A 76 0.99 16.51 4.02
N LYS A 77 0.48 15.37 3.54
CA LYS A 77 -0.97 15.17 3.33
C LYS A 77 -1.74 15.13 4.65
N LEU A 78 -1.18 14.51 5.69
CA LEU A 78 -1.78 14.49 7.02
C LEU A 78 -1.80 15.87 7.67
N ASP A 79 -0.75 16.68 7.47
CA ASP A 79 -0.71 18.05 7.95
C ASP A 79 -1.79 18.91 7.27
N ARG A 80 -1.96 18.78 5.95
CA ARG A 80 -3.06 19.41 5.20
C ARG A 80 -4.44 19.00 5.73
N LEU A 81 -4.63 17.72 6.03
CA LEU A 81 -5.88 17.22 6.60
C LEU A 81 -6.17 17.84 7.98
N LYS A 82 -5.15 17.99 8.84
CA LYS A 82 -5.29 18.70 10.12
C LYS A 82 -5.67 20.16 9.91
N GLY A 83 -5.06 20.82 8.93
CA GLY A 83 -5.41 22.19 8.53
C GLY A 83 -6.90 22.31 8.21
N TRP A 84 -7.43 21.43 7.34
CA TRP A 84 -8.85 21.43 7.00
C TRP A 84 -9.78 21.25 8.19
N LEU A 85 -9.43 20.35 9.13
CA LEU A 85 -10.25 20.14 10.33
C LEU A 85 -10.28 21.36 11.25
N ASN A 86 -9.18 22.11 11.31
CA ASN A 86 -9.05 23.32 12.13
C ASN A 86 -9.60 24.59 11.46
N GLU A 87 -9.82 24.58 10.14
CA GLU A 87 -10.44 25.67 9.37
C GLU A 87 -11.99 25.59 9.35
N THR A 88 -12.56 24.49 9.84
CA THR A 88 -14.02 24.24 9.89
C THR A 88 -14.73 24.76 11.17
N ASP A 89 -14.14 25.72 11.89
CA ASP A 89 -14.78 26.45 13.01
C ASP A 89 -15.39 27.80 12.53
#